data_AF-A0A1Q5DNP0-F1
#
_entry.id   AF-A0A1Q5DNP0-F1
#
_cell.length_a   1.000
_cell.length_b   1.000
_cell.length_c   1.000
_cell.angle_alpha   90.00
_cell.angle_beta   90.00
_cell.angle_gamma   90.00
#
_symmetry.space_group_name_H-M   'P 1'
#
loop_
_entity.id
_entity.type
_entity.pdbx_description
1 polymer ?
#
loop_
_entity_poly.entity_id
_entity_poly.type
_entity_poly.pdbx_seq_one_letter_code
_entity_poly.pdbx_strand_id
1 'polypeptide(L)'
;MTPYSLAFYVHTVTTGTVLGLRPADSPDRVAAVMGTDFAENAFGRRTMVRDYGLAEFHFHRDRGDAPWAGHHFSLQVHRLARRDRTLPGEVLRARYGPFAPRLRFEKLHRLLDRRGVPLVEIPEPAANGPRYRTFWQPGSRTAVSFTTSRDTGGRPGSPPVGEVYRIQAPVTVA
;
A
#
# COMPACT_ATOMS: atom_id res chain seq x y z
N MET A 1 21.89 10.88 -0.55
CA MET A 1 20.90 10.30 0.38
C MET A 1 19.62 9.97 -0.38
N THR A 2 19.17 8.72 -0.36
CA THR A 2 17.79 8.41 -0.78
C THR A 2 16.84 9.12 0.18
N PRO A 3 15.81 9.84 -0.29
CA PRO A 3 14.82 10.42 0.61
C PRO A 3 14.24 9.30 1.48
N TYR A 4 14.22 9.47 2.81
CA TYR A 4 13.94 8.41 3.78
C TYR A 4 12.59 7.70 3.57
N SER A 5 11.59 8.39 2.99
CA SER A 5 10.32 7.77 2.59
C SER A 5 10.45 6.71 1.50
N LEU A 6 11.49 6.77 0.65
CA LEU A 6 11.75 5.74 -0.35
C LEU A 6 12.26 4.45 0.27
N ALA A 7 12.98 4.54 1.40
CA ALA A 7 13.40 3.36 2.16
C ALA A 7 12.19 2.61 2.73
N PHE A 8 11.13 3.33 3.13
CA PHE A 8 9.86 2.73 3.55
C PHE A 8 9.26 1.85 2.46
N TYR A 9 9.04 2.38 1.25
CA TYR A 9 8.45 1.60 0.16
C TYR A 9 9.30 0.40 -0.24
N VAL A 10 10.62 0.57 -0.31
CA VAL A 10 11.53 -0.54 -0.62
C VAL A 10 11.43 -1.62 0.47
N HIS A 11 11.41 -1.23 1.74
CA HIS A 11 11.25 -2.18 2.85
C HIS A 11 9.90 -2.90 2.79
N THR A 12 8.80 -2.19 2.56
CA THR A 12 7.47 -2.79 2.44
C THR A 12 7.40 -3.79 1.31
N VAL A 13 7.89 -3.44 0.12
CA VAL A 13 7.86 -4.35 -1.04
C VAL A 13 8.78 -5.56 -0.84
N THR A 14 9.92 -5.38 -0.18
CA THR A 14 10.87 -6.47 0.08
C THR A 14 10.33 -7.46 1.12
N THR A 15 9.64 -6.97 2.15
CA THR A 15 9.26 -7.80 3.31
C THR A 15 7.80 -8.19 3.36
N GLY A 16 6.92 -7.48 2.65
CA GLY A 16 5.47 -7.66 2.77
C GLY A 16 4.96 -7.23 4.14
N THR A 17 5.61 -6.23 4.76
CA THR A 17 5.23 -5.71 6.08
C THR A 17 5.23 -4.18 6.13
N VAL A 18 4.50 -3.62 7.09
CA VAL A 18 4.52 -2.19 7.41
C VAL A 18 5.01 -2.04 8.84
N LEU A 19 6.22 -1.50 9.04
CA LEU A 19 6.87 -1.43 10.36
C LEU A 19 7.02 -2.81 11.06
N GLY A 20 7.12 -3.90 10.28
CA GLY A 20 7.12 -5.26 10.81
C GLY A 20 5.74 -5.85 11.09
N LEU A 21 4.65 -5.07 10.90
CA LEU A 21 3.29 -5.59 10.92
C LEU A 21 3.04 -6.47 9.71
N ARG A 22 2.61 -7.70 9.96
CA ARG A 22 2.24 -8.67 8.95
C ARG A 22 0.76 -8.50 8.58
N PRO A 23 0.38 -8.88 7.36
CA PRO A 23 -1.02 -8.88 6.94
C PRO A 23 -2.00 -9.62 7.86
N ALA A 24 -1.53 -10.66 8.56
CA ALA A 24 -2.34 -11.48 9.44
C ALA A 24 -2.44 -10.94 10.89
N ASP A 25 -1.71 -9.88 11.24
CA ASP A 25 -1.72 -9.34 12.59
C ASP A 25 -3.12 -8.75 12.93
N SER A 26 -3.51 -8.86 14.20
CA SER A 26 -4.84 -8.43 14.68
C SER A 26 -4.99 -6.90 14.70
N PRO A 27 -6.22 -6.38 14.74
CA PRO A 27 -6.45 -4.93 14.84
C PRO A 27 -5.75 -4.30 16.05
N ASP A 28 -5.70 -4.99 17.18
CA ASP A 28 -5.05 -4.50 18.40
C ASP A 28 -3.53 -4.44 18.25
N ARG A 29 -2.94 -5.45 17.59
CA ARG A 29 -1.50 -5.45 17.29
C ARG A 29 -1.14 -4.31 16.34
N VAL A 30 -1.98 -4.07 15.32
CA VAL A 30 -1.78 -2.95 14.39
C VAL A 30 -1.88 -1.62 15.14
N ALA A 31 -2.90 -1.43 15.98
CA ALA A 31 -3.06 -0.20 16.76
C ALA A 31 -1.91 0.03 17.76
N ALA A 32 -1.36 -1.02 18.36
CA ALA A 32 -0.20 -0.91 19.24
C ALA A 32 1.07 -0.39 18.55
N VAL A 33 1.17 -0.54 17.22
CA VAL A 33 2.34 -0.11 16.43
C VAL A 33 2.06 1.18 15.65
N MET A 34 0.89 1.30 15.04
CA MET A 34 0.51 2.45 14.21
C MET A 34 -0.13 3.59 15.02
N GLY A 35 -0.51 3.33 16.27
CA GLY A 35 -1.29 4.23 17.11
C GLY A 35 -2.80 3.98 17.01
N THR A 36 -3.57 4.80 17.72
CA THR A 36 -5.04 4.71 17.76
C THR A 36 -5.74 5.76 16.89
N ASP A 37 -4.97 6.59 16.17
CA ASP A 37 -5.50 7.57 15.22
C ASP A 37 -5.77 6.89 13.87
N PHE A 38 -6.92 6.23 13.78
CA PHE A 38 -7.42 5.62 12.56
C PHE A 38 -8.90 5.91 12.35
N ALA A 39 -9.31 5.99 11.08
CA ALA A 39 -10.71 5.87 10.73
C ALA A 39 -11.08 4.39 10.59
N GLU A 40 -12.17 3.95 11.20
CA GLU A 40 -12.64 2.57 11.11
C GLU A 40 -13.92 2.48 10.28
N ASN A 41 -13.95 1.55 9.32
CA ASN A 41 -15.12 1.26 8.51
C ASN A 41 -15.41 -0.24 8.55
N ALA A 42 -16.60 -0.62 8.99
CA ALA A 42 -17.08 -2.01 8.95
C ALA A 42 -18.02 -2.23 7.75
N PHE A 43 -17.79 -3.31 7.02
CA PHE A 43 -18.61 -3.72 5.89
C PHE A 43 -19.38 -4.99 6.28
N GLY A 44 -20.64 -4.78 6.68
CA GLY A 44 -21.45 -5.83 7.30
C GLY A 44 -20.85 -6.30 8.64
N ARG A 45 -21.04 -7.58 8.97
CA ARG A 45 -20.59 -8.13 10.25
C ARG A 45 -19.24 -8.84 10.19
N ARG A 46 -18.59 -8.95 9.03
CA ARG A 46 -17.44 -9.87 8.83
C ARG A 46 -16.19 -9.22 8.25
N THR A 47 -16.27 -7.97 7.84
CA THR A 47 -15.15 -7.25 7.22
C THR A 47 -14.99 -5.88 7.87
N MET A 48 -13.75 -5.47 8.11
CA MET A 48 -13.42 -4.18 8.71
C MET A 48 -12.15 -3.63 8.08
N VAL A 49 -12.06 -2.31 7.97
CA VAL A 49 -10.86 -1.58 7.53
C VAL A 49 -10.52 -0.51 8.55
N ARG A 50 -9.24 -0.42 8.92
CA ARG A 50 -8.68 0.71 9.66
C ARG A 50 -7.74 1.50 8.74
N ASP A 51 -8.07 2.76 8.52
CA ASP A 51 -7.35 3.70 7.66
C ASP A 51 -6.48 4.63 8.53
N TYR A 52 -5.16 4.48 8.41
CA TYR A 52 -4.13 5.29 9.06
C TYR A 52 -3.58 6.39 8.12
N GLY A 53 -4.39 6.81 7.14
CA GLY A 53 -4.06 7.83 6.14
C GLY A 53 -3.34 7.27 4.91
N LEU A 54 -2.07 6.86 5.06
CA LEU A 54 -1.31 6.22 3.97
C LEU A 54 -1.49 4.70 3.97
N ALA A 55 -1.58 4.08 5.14
CA ALA A 55 -1.69 2.64 5.29
C ALA A 55 -3.11 2.26 5.73
N GLU A 56 -3.73 1.33 5.01
CA GLU A 56 -5.00 0.71 5.39
C GLU A 56 -4.74 -0.75 5.76
N PHE A 57 -5.30 -1.20 6.87
CA PHE A 57 -5.30 -2.60 7.27
C PHE A 57 -6.72 -3.15 7.18
N HIS A 58 -6.85 -4.30 6.52
CA HIS A 58 -8.11 -4.97 6.28
C HIS A 58 -8.18 -6.22 7.15
N PHE A 59 -9.32 -6.41 7.80
CA PHE A 59 -9.57 -7.48 8.73
C PHE A 59 -10.82 -8.24 8.32
N HIS A 60 -10.84 -9.53 8.63
CA HIS A 60 -11.98 -10.39 8.43
C HIS A 60 -12.25 -11.23 9.69
N ARG A 61 -13.44 -11.83 9.75
CA ARG A 61 -13.78 -12.86 10.74
C ARG A 61 -14.81 -13.82 10.20
N ASP A 62 -14.78 -15.04 10.72
CA ASP A 62 -15.65 -16.13 10.25
C ASP A 62 -17.12 -15.91 10.59
N ARG A 63 -17.39 -15.24 11.71
CA ARG A 63 -18.74 -14.94 12.20
C ARG A 63 -18.74 -13.67 13.05
N GLY A 64 -19.91 -13.12 13.32
CA GLY A 64 -20.07 -11.81 13.95
C GLY A 64 -19.55 -11.68 15.38
N ASP A 65 -19.26 -12.78 16.05
CA ASP A 65 -18.71 -12.88 17.40
C ASP A 65 -17.26 -13.42 17.42
N ALA A 66 -16.75 -13.89 16.28
CA ALA A 66 -15.37 -14.37 16.17
C ALA A 66 -14.37 -13.20 16.29
N PRO A 67 -13.15 -13.49 16.76
CA PRO A 67 -12.08 -12.50 16.77
C PRO A 67 -11.74 -12.03 15.34
N TRP A 68 -11.36 -10.77 15.22
CA TRP A 68 -10.86 -10.21 13.97
C TRP A 68 -9.46 -10.76 13.67
N ALA A 69 -9.26 -11.22 12.44
CA ALA A 69 -7.98 -11.61 11.90
C ALA A 69 -7.56 -10.66 10.77
N GLY A 70 -6.27 -10.38 10.66
CA GLY A 70 -5.72 -9.63 9.54
C GLY A 70 -5.92 -10.36 8.21
N HIS A 71 -6.22 -9.62 7.15
CA HIS A 71 -6.40 -10.14 5.80
C HIS A 71 -5.28 -9.66 4.86
N HIS A 72 -5.17 -8.34 4.69
CA HIS A 72 -4.16 -7.67 3.88
C HIS A 72 -3.98 -6.22 4.37
N PHE A 73 -2.90 -5.58 3.93
CA PHE A 73 -2.78 -4.13 3.99
C PHE A 73 -2.70 -3.55 2.59
N SER A 74 -3.02 -2.27 2.48
CA SER A 74 -2.75 -1.48 1.29
C SER A 74 -2.09 -0.15 1.67
N LEU A 75 -1.20 0.33 0.82
CA LEU A 75 -0.65 1.68 0.87
C LEU A 75 -1.30 2.51 -0.23
N GLN A 76 -2.04 3.54 0.16
CA GLN A 76 -2.78 4.43 -0.72
C GLN A 76 -1.86 5.56 -1.23
N VAL A 77 -0.80 5.20 -1.95
CA VAL A 77 0.30 6.10 -2.37
C VAL A 77 -0.22 7.30 -3.16
N HIS A 78 -1.23 7.10 -4.01
CA HIS A 78 -1.85 8.17 -4.79
C HIS A 78 -2.38 9.32 -3.93
N ARG A 79 -2.75 9.09 -2.66
CA ARG A 79 -3.27 10.13 -1.77
C ARG A 79 -2.22 11.18 -1.41
N LEU A 80 -0.93 10.86 -1.51
CA LEU A 80 0.16 11.83 -1.28
C LEU A 80 0.15 12.99 -2.28
N ALA A 81 -0.46 12.81 -3.45
CA ALA A 81 -0.63 13.87 -4.43
C ALA A 81 -1.51 15.03 -3.92
N ARG A 82 -2.33 14.79 -2.88
CA ARG A 82 -3.14 15.81 -2.19
C ARG A 82 -2.28 16.82 -1.41
N ARG A 83 -0.97 16.56 -1.24
CA ARG A 83 0.00 17.39 -0.51
C ARG A 83 -0.33 17.61 0.97
N ASP A 84 -1.20 16.77 1.52
CA ASP A 84 -1.41 16.68 2.96
C ASP A 84 -0.19 16.00 3.61
N ARG A 85 0.55 16.78 4.40
CA ARG A 85 1.78 16.34 5.08
C ARG A 85 1.49 15.48 6.31
N THR A 86 0.24 15.40 6.75
CA THR A 86 -0.18 14.56 7.89
C THR A 86 -0.54 13.15 7.45
N LEU A 87 -0.84 12.95 6.17
CA LEU A 87 -1.39 11.72 5.61
C LEU A 87 -0.58 10.44 5.89
N PRO A 88 0.76 10.42 5.92
CA PRO A 88 1.49 9.22 6.32
C PRO A 88 1.29 8.79 7.79
N GLY A 89 0.61 9.59 8.60
CA GLY A 89 0.49 9.39 10.04
C GLY A 89 1.75 9.80 10.79
N GLU A 90 1.64 10.00 12.09
CA GLU A 90 2.77 10.42 12.93
C GLU A 90 3.88 9.36 12.97
N VAL A 91 3.51 8.09 13.17
CA VAL A 91 4.48 6.99 13.32
C VAL A 91 5.38 6.83 12.10
N LEU A 92 4.83 6.86 10.87
CA LEU A 92 5.65 6.74 9.66
C LEU A 92 6.52 7.99 9.46
N ARG A 93 6.02 9.19 9.76
CA ARG A 93 6.79 10.43 9.63
C ARG A 93 7.93 10.50 10.64
N ALA A 94 7.71 10.04 11.87
CA ALA A 94 8.74 9.98 12.90
C ALA A 94 9.89 9.04 12.48
N ARG A 95 9.57 7.90 11.86
CA ARG A 95 10.58 6.90 11.46
C ARG A 95 11.25 7.18 10.12
N TYR A 96 10.50 7.66 9.12
CA TYR A 96 10.96 7.78 7.74
C TYR A 96 10.99 9.24 7.23
N GLY A 97 10.73 10.22 8.09
CA GLY A 97 10.73 11.62 7.73
C GLY A 97 9.61 12.00 6.75
N PRO A 98 9.77 13.11 6.01
CA PRO A 98 8.74 13.60 5.11
C PRO A 98 8.59 12.70 3.87
N PHE A 99 7.33 12.48 3.48
CA PHE A 99 6.99 11.74 2.27
C PHE A 99 6.87 12.67 1.08
N ALA A 100 7.50 12.29 -0.03
CA ALA A 100 7.33 13.01 -1.29
C ALA A 100 5.87 12.90 -1.77
N PRO A 101 5.28 13.96 -2.37
CA PRO A 101 3.90 13.92 -2.87
C PRO A 101 3.66 12.90 -4.00
N ARG A 102 4.73 12.34 -4.57
CA ARG A 102 4.75 11.51 -5.77
C ARG A 102 5.84 10.46 -5.68
N LEU A 103 5.56 9.27 -6.19
CA LEU A 103 6.47 8.13 -6.22
C LEU A 103 6.46 7.52 -7.62
N ARG A 104 7.55 7.72 -8.36
CA ARG A 104 7.74 7.09 -9.68
C ARG A 104 7.99 5.60 -9.56
N PHE A 105 7.25 4.81 -10.35
CA PHE A 105 7.44 3.36 -10.41
C PHE A 105 8.85 3.00 -10.84
N GLU A 106 9.39 3.64 -11.89
CA GLU A 106 10.72 3.34 -12.43
C GLU A 106 11.83 3.57 -11.39
N LYS A 107 11.63 4.55 -10.51
CA LYS A 107 12.56 4.85 -9.41
C LYS A 107 12.52 3.75 -8.35
N LEU A 108 11.32 3.31 -7.95
CA LEU A 108 11.15 2.22 -7.00
C LEU A 108 11.70 0.91 -7.57
N HIS A 109 11.32 0.57 -8.80
CA HIS A 109 11.74 -0.63 -9.52
C HIS A 109 13.27 -0.72 -9.60
N ARG A 110 13.94 0.33 -10.11
CA ARG A 110 15.41 0.37 -10.21
C ARG A 110 16.12 0.15 -8.88
N LEU A 111 15.56 0.63 -7.77
CA LEU A 111 16.15 0.45 -6.45
C LEU A 111 15.94 -0.96 -5.91
N LEU A 112 14.79 -1.57 -6.18
CA LEU A 112 14.51 -2.96 -5.84
C LEU A 112 15.42 -3.90 -6.63
N ASP A 113 15.56 -3.68 -7.95
CA ASP A 113 16.46 -4.46 -8.81
C ASP A 113 17.91 -4.42 -8.32
N ARG A 114 18.42 -3.22 -8.01
CA ARG A 114 19.78 -3.04 -7.46
C ARG A 114 20.00 -3.74 -6.12
N ARG A 115 18.93 -4.09 -5.41
CA ARG A 115 18.96 -4.82 -4.14
C ARG A 115 18.66 -6.31 -4.31
N GLY A 116 18.55 -6.82 -5.54
CA GLY A 116 18.23 -8.22 -5.82
C GLY A 116 16.78 -8.57 -5.50
N VAL A 117 15.87 -7.61 -5.55
CA VAL A 117 14.43 -7.78 -5.28
C VAL A 117 13.66 -7.57 -6.60
N PRO A 118 13.71 -8.51 -7.55
CA PRO A 118 13.05 -8.32 -8.84
C PRO A 118 11.54 -8.31 -8.68
N LEU A 119 10.88 -7.51 -9.52
CA LEU A 119 9.43 -7.52 -9.65
C LEU A 119 9.01 -8.26 -10.92
N VAL A 120 7.96 -9.05 -10.83
CA VAL A 120 7.36 -9.79 -11.95
C VAL A 120 6.05 -9.11 -12.32
N GLU A 121 5.75 -8.96 -13.60
CA GLU A 121 4.46 -8.41 -14.02
C GLU A 121 3.33 -9.41 -13.73
N ILE A 122 2.21 -8.93 -13.19
CA ILE A 122 0.95 -9.68 -13.13
C ILE A 122 0.14 -9.28 -14.36
N PRO A 123 -0.14 -10.20 -15.30
CA PRO A 123 -1.04 -9.91 -16.41
C PRO A 123 -2.42 -9.52 -15.86
N GLU A 124 -2.85 -8.27 -16.08
CA GLU A 124 -4.17 -7.84 -15.64
C GLU A 124 -5.26 -8.34 -16.61
N PRO A 125 -6.41 -8.84 -16.12
CA PRO A 125 -7.55 -9.13 -16.97
C PRO A 125 -8.03 -7.85 -17.68
N ALA A 126 -8.39 -7.96 -18.96
CA ALA A 126 -8.77 -6.82 -19.81
C ALA A 126 -9.87 -5.90 -19.24
N ALA A 127 -10.67 -6.39 -18.28
CA ALA A 127 -11.75 -5.66 -17.61
C ALA A 127 -11.27 -4.49 -16.71
N ASN A 128 -10.01 -4.46 -16.26
CA ASN A 128 -9.44 -3.32 -15.51
C ASN A 128 -8.87 -2.21 -16.43
N GLY A 129 -8.88 -2.43 -17.75
CA GLY A 129 -8.44 -1.49 -18.77
C GLY A 129 -6.94 -1.11 -18.69
N PRO A 130 -6.39 -0.42 -19.71
CA PRO A 130 -4.96 -0.07 -19.78
C PRO A 130 -4.55 1.07 -18.82
N ARG A 131 -5.26 1.22 -17.70
CA ARG A 131 -5.11 2.34 -16.75
C ARG A 131 -4.01 2.07 -15.74
N TYR A 132 -3.87 0.82 -15.34
CA TYR A 132 -2.86 0.39 -14.40
C TYR A 132 -2.09 -0.80 -14.99
N ARG A 133 -0.82 -0.89 -14.59
CA ARG A 133 -0.07 -2.14 -14.64
C ARG A 133 0.35 -2.48 -13.23
N THR A 134 0.36 -3.78 -12.95
CA THR A 134 0.70 -4.29 -11.63
C THR A 134 1.89 -5.23 -11.74
N PHE A 135 2.89 -4.97 -10.92
CA PHE A 135 4.04 -5.83 -10.73
C PHE A 135 4.04 -6.35 -9.30
N TRP A 136 4.56 -7.53 -9.04
CA TRP A 136 4.64 -8.08 -7.70
C TRP A 136 6.00 -8.69 -7.39
N GLN A 137 6.32 -8.71 -6.10
CA GLN A 137 7.48 -9.39 -5.56
C GLN A 137 7.02 -10.77 -5.03
N PRO A 138 7.45 -11.89 -5.62
CA PRO A 138 6.90 -13.21 -5.27
C PRO A 138 7.17 -13.67 -3.82
N GLY A 139 8.35 -13.38 -3.29
CA GLY A 139 8.76 -13.81 -1.95
C GLY A 139 7.98 -13.13 -0.81
N SER A 140 7.63 -11.86 -0.97
CA SER A 140 6.86 -11.06 -0.03
C SER A 140 5.38 -11.00 -0.37
N ARG A 141 5.01 -11.48 -1.56
CA ARG A 141 3.66 -11.43 -2.13
C ARG A 141 3.11 -10.01 -2.17
N THR A 142 3.98 -9.02 -2.43
CA THR A 142 3.59 -7.60 -2.45
C THR A 142 3.43 -7.12 -3.88
N ALA A 143 2.25 -6.60 -4.20
CA ALA A 143 1.96 -5.97 -5.49
C ALA A 143 2.17 -4.45 -5.44
N VAL A 144 2.62 -3.88 -6.55
CA VAL A 144 2.79 -2.46 -6.83
C VAL A 144 2.06 -2.15 -8.12
N SER A 145 1.01 -1.34 -8.03
CA SER A 145 0.24 -0.86 -9.19
C SER A 145 0.62 0.58 -9.50
N PHE A 146 0.82 0.90 -10.77
CA PHE A 146 1.13 2.26 -11.24
C PHE A 146 0.30 2.64 -12.47
N THR A 147 0.11 3.94 -12.67
CA THR A 147 -0.70 4.47 -13.76
C THR A 147 0.02 4.40 -15.12
N THR A 148 -0.66 3.92 -16.16
CA THR A 148 -0.08 3.74 -17.51
C THR A 148 -0.73 4.58 -18.59
N SER A 149 -1.94 5.08 -18.35
CA SER A 149 -2.62 6.03 -19.24
C SER A 149 -3.18 7.20 -18.43
N ARG A 150 -3.30 8.37 -19.08
CA ARG A 150 -4.02 9.51 -18.51
C ARG A 150 -5.50 9.23 -18.61
N ASP A 151 -6.23 9.44 -17.52
CA ASP A 151 -7.68 9.35 -17.54
C ASP A 151 -8.24 10.48 -18.43
N THR A 152 -8.77 10.14 -19.60
CA THR A 152 -9.34 11.11 -20.55
C THR A 152 -10.67 11.70 -20.08
N GLY A 153 -11.24 11.19 -18.98
CA GLY A 153 -12.43 11.74 -18.30
C GLY A 153 -12.27 11.93 -16.79
N GLY A 154 -11.03 12.05 -16.29
CA GLY A 154 -10.72 11.81 -14.88
C GLY A 154 -11.17 12.86 -13.87
N ARG A 155 -11.57 12.37 -12.68
CA ARG A 155 -11.73 13.18 -11.46
C ARG A 155 -10.43 13.94 -11.15
N PRO A 156 -10.50 15.19 -10.65
CA PRO A 156 -9.33 15.92 -10.15
C PRO A 156 -8.56 15.07 -9.13
N GLY A 157 -7.26 14.86 -9.35
CA GLY A 157 -6.37 14.16 -8.41
C GLY A 157 -5.87 12.77 -8.82
N SER A 158 -6.22 12.26 -10.01
CA SER A 158 -5.61 11.03 -10.54
C SER A 158 -4.09 11.19 -10.72
N PRO A 159 -3.25 10.22 -10.31
CA PRO A 159 -1.80 10.34 -10.47
C PRO A 159 -1.37 10.45 -11.94
N PRO A 160 -0.35 11.28 -12.25
CA PRO A 160 0.29 11.27 -13.56
C PRO A 160 0.75 9.88 -13.97
N VAL A 161 0.84 9.60 -15.28
CA VAL A 161 1.42 8.35 -15.82
C VAL A 161 2.81 8.09 -15.23
N GLY A 162 3.07 6.84 -14.86
CA GLY A 162 4.32 6.36 -14.25
C GLY A 162 4.37 6.52 -12.73
N GLU A 163 3.31 6.98 -12.09
CA GLU A 163 3.25 7.15 -10.63
C GLU A 163 2.62 5.92 -9.98
N VAL A 164 3.21 5.49 -8.87
CA VAL A 164 2.66 4.41 -8.04
C VAL A 164 1.32 4.85 -7.48
N TYR A 165 0.30 4.07 -7.80
CA TYR A 165 -1.06 4.30 -7.35
C TYR A 165 -1.30 3.66 -5.97
N ARG A 166 -0.91 2.38 -5.85
CA ARG A 166 -1.16 1.55 -4.67
C ARG A 166 -0.07 0.48 -4.52
N ILE A 167 0.23 0.13 -3.28
CA ILE A 167 0.99 -1.08 -2.92
C ILE A 167 0.09 -1.96 -2.05
N GLN A 168 0.08 -3.28 -2.21
CA GLN A 168 -0.80 -4.17 -1.44
C GLN A 168 -0.11 -5.49 -1.14
N ALA A 169 -0.32 -6.04 0.07
CA ALA A 169 0.14 -7.39 0.42
C ALA A 169 -0.77 -8.09 1.46
N PRO A 170 -0.91 -9.43 1.38
CA PRO A 170 -0.42 -10.26 0.30
C PRO A 170 -1.33 -10.13 -0.94
N VAL A 171 -0.79 -10.46 -2.09
CA VAL A 171 -1.57 -10.85 -3.27
C VAL A 171 -1.36 -12.34 -3.55
N THR A 172 -2.34 -12.94 -4.20
CA THR A 172 -2.22 -14.28 -4.78
C THR A 172 -2.40 -14.12 -6.27
N VAL A 173 -1.41 -14.56 -7.03
CA VAL A 173 -1.53 -14.71 -8.49
C VAL A 173 -1.93 -16.15 -8.76
N ALA A 174 -2.92 -16.34 -9.62
CA ALA A 174 -3.38 -17.65 -10.07
C ALA A 174 -2.51 -18.19 -11.20
#